data_AF-A0A3D2V493-F1
#
_entry.id   AF-A0A3D2V493-F1
#
_cell.length_a   1.000
_cell.length_b   1.000
_cell.length_c   1.000
_cell.angle_alpha   90.00
_cell.angle_beta   90.00
_cell.angle_gamma   90.00
#
_symmetry.space_group_name_H-M   'P 1'
#
loop_
_entity.id
_entity.type
_entity.pdbx_description
1 polymer ?
#
loop_
_entity_poly.entity_id
_entity_poly.type
_entity_poly.pdbx_seq_one_letter_code
_entity_poly.pdbx_strand_id
1 'polypeptide(L)'
;MGYPEYSVDIDTGFIVFNQKTYPGFCKLLEELNVTARPTAMSFSVQCQKSGLEYSGHSLSTFFAQKKRFFDPAHYRFLSDILRFNKKAKVINSSLSPRITVGEFFEQHRFSRRFYEKYFLPMAAAIWSSPAEKIVDFPFRSMIEFYENHGMLQIKDRPIWYVISGGSKTYVDRIVETSNARFLTNTPVQQV
;
A
#
# COMPACT_ATOMS: atom_id res chain seq x y z
N MET A 1 -5.32 2.84 -41.37
CA MET A 1 -6.29 2.16 -40.49
C MET A 1 -6.16 2.84 -39.13
N GLY A 2 -7.11 3.70 -38.76
CA GLY A 2 -7.07 4.40 -37.46
C GLY A 2 -7.53 3.46 -36.36
N TYR A 3 -6.84 3.46 -35.22
CA TYR A 3 -7.36 2.81 -34.03
C TYR A 3 -8.66 3.51 -33.61
N PRO A 4 -9.70 2.78 -33.16
CA PRO A 4 -10.88 3.41 -32.62
C PRO A 4 -10.49 4.28 -31.42
N GLU A 5 -10.97 5.52 -31.39
CA GLU A 5 -10.83 6.38 -30.21
C GLU A 5 -11.76 5.85 -29.11
N TYR A 6 -11.18 5.45 -27.99
CA TYR A 6 -11.90 5.06 -26.78
C TYR A 6 -11.54 6.03 -25.65
N SER A 7 -12.54 6.45 -24.88
CA SER A 7 -12.34 7.21 -23.64
C SER A 7 -12.33 6.24 -22.46
N VAL A 8 -11.42 6.46 -21.52
CA VAL A 8 -11.32 5.67 -20.28
C VAL A 8 -11.13 6.61 -19.11
N ASP A 9 -11.94 6.46 -18.07
CA ASP A 9 -11.76 7.16 -16.82
C ASP A 9 -10.66 6.49 -15.99
N ILE A 10 -9.67 7.27 -15.56
CA ILE A 10 -8.49 6.80 -14.82
C ILE A 10 -8.46 7.47 -13.45
N ASP A 11 -8.60 6.67 -12.39
CA ASP A 11 -8.45 7.15 -11.02
C ASP A 11 -6.97 7.45 -10.72
N THR A 12 -6.70 8.61 -10.13
CA THR A 12 -5.32 9.07 -9.81
C THR A 12 -5.01 9.15 -8.32
N GLY A 13 -6.03 9.18 -7.47
CA GLY A 13 -5.88 9.29 -6.02
C GLY A 13 -6.36 8.05 -5.29
N PHE A 14 -7.68 7.97 -5.07
CA PHE A 14 -8.30 6.79 -4.49
C PHE A 14 -8.61 5.78 -5.60
N ILE A 15 -7.80 4.74 -5.71
CA ILE A 15 -7.87 3.78 -6.83
C ILE A 15 -8.44 2.43 -6.42
N VAL A 16 -8.34 2.06 -5.14
CA VAL A 16 -8.63 0.70 -4.65
C VAL A 16 -9.07 0.71 -3.19
N PHE A 17 -9.86 -0.29 -2.79
CA PHE A 17 -10.27 -0.51 -1.41
C PHE A 17 -10.35 -2.00 -1.06
N ASN A 18 -10.50 -2.33 0.21
CA ASN A 18 -10.80 -3.68 0.67
C ASN A 18 -11.87 -3.68 1.78
N GLN A 19 -12.66 -4.74 1.86
CA GLN A 19 -13.81 -4.80 2.78
C GLN A 19 -13.40 -4.72 4.26
N LYS A 20 -12.25 -5.29 4.63
CA LYS A 20 -11.75 -5.30 6.01
C LYS A 20 -11.42 -3.89 6.52
N THR A 21 -10.78 -3.08 5.67
CA THR A 21 -10.28 -1.75 6.05
C THR A 21 -11.33 -0.66 5.86
N TYR A 22 -12.27 -0.85 4.93
CA TYR A 22 -13.22 0.18 4.52
C TYR A 22 -14.70 -0.23 4.69
N PRO A 23 -15.14 -0.74 5.86
CA PRO A 23 -16.52 -1.23 6.03
C PRO A 23 -17.57 -0.13 5.81
N GLY A 24 -17.30 1.11 6.25
CA GLY A 24 -18.19 2.25 6.02
C GLY A 24 -18.29 2.63 4.54
N PHE A 25 -17.19 2.54 3.79
CA PHE A 25 -17.22 2.80 2.35
C PHE A 25 -17.98 1.70 1.61
N CYS A 26 -17.81 0.42 1.99
CA CYS A 26 -18.59 -0.67 1.42
C CYS A 26 -20.10 -0.44 1.60
N LYS A 27 -20.52 -0.08 2.82
CA LYS A 27 -21.92 0.26 3.11
C LYS A 27 -22.42 1.44 2.26
N LEU A 28 -21.61 2.49 2.11
CA LEU A 28 -21.94 3.62 1.24
C LEU A 28 -22.15 3.18 -0.21
N LEU A 29 -21.26 2.35 -0.76
CA LEU A 29 -21.40 1.85 -2.13
C LEU A 29 -22.67 1.02 -2.32
N GLU A 30 -23.03 0.20 -1.32
CA GLU A 30 -24.28 -0.57 -1.30
C GLU A 30 -25.50 0.36 -1.32
N GLU A 31 -25.54 1.39 -0.46
CA GLU A 31 -26.62 2.38 -0.41
C GLU A 31 -26.78 3.15 -1.74
N LEU A 32 -25.66 3.47 -2.39
CA LEU A 32 -25.63 4.17 -3.69
C LEU A 32 -25.84 3.25 -4.91
N ASN A 33 -25.99 1.94 -4.69
CA ASN A 33 -26.04 0.91 -5.75
C ASN A 33 -24.85 1.02 -6.74
N VAL A 34 -23.63 1.21 -6.22
CA VAL A 34 -22.39 1.30 -7.00
C VAL A 34 -21.66 -0.04 -6.97
N THR A 35 -21.41 -0.60 -8.15
CA THR A 35 -20.71 -1.88 -8.27
C THR A 35 -19.19 -1.72 -8.17
N ALA A 36 -18.57 -2.58 -7.38
CA ALA A 36 -17.13 -2.77 -7.36
C ALA A 36 -16.76 -4.14 -7.95
N ARG A 37 -15.54 -4.26 -8.47
CA ARG A 37 -15.01 -5.52 -9.02
C ARG A 37 -13.67 -5.87 -8.36
N PRO A 38 -13.37 -7.17 -8.19
CA PRO A 38 -12.10 -7.58 -7.62
C PRO A 38 -10.93 -7.15 -8.51
N THR A 39 -9.82 -6.78 -7.88
CA THR A 39 -8.56 -6.45 -8.51
C THR A 39 -7.40 -7.06 -7.71
N ALA A 40 -6.25 -7.20 -8.37
CA ALA A 40 -5.02 -7.57 -7.69
C ALA A 40 -4.25 -6.30 -7.30
N MET A 41 -3.75 -6.26 -6.07
CA MET A 41 -2.71 -5.32 -5.66
C MET A 41 -1.41 -6.09 -5.50
N SER A 42 -0.41 -5.77 -6.33
CA SER A 42 0.90 -6.40 -6.29
C SER A 42 2.01 -5.36 -6.13
N PHE A 43 3.12 -5.79 -5.54
CA PHE A 43 4.30 -4.96 -5.36
C PHE A 43 5.52 -5.72 -5.86
N SER A 44 6.38 -5.01 -6.58
CA SER A 44 7.67 -5.53 -7.04
C SER A 44 8.72 -4.44 -6.97
N VAL A 45 9.97 -4.86 -6.76
CA VAL A 45 11.12 -3.96 -6.72
C VAL A 45 12.16 -4.49 -7.69
N GLN A 46 12.66 -3.61 -8.54
CA GLN A 46 13.87 -3.81 -9.31
C GLN A 46 14.89 -2.74 -8.91
N CYS A 47 16.02 -3.18 -8.37
CA CYS A 47 17.16 -2.32 -8.10
C CYS A 47 18.26 -2.58 -9.11
N GLN A 48 18.33 -1.72 -10.14
CA GLN A 48 19.32 -1.82 -11.21
C GLN A 48 20.76 -1.80 -10.68
N LYS A 49 21.06 -0.92 -9.71
CA LYS A 49 22.41 -0.78 -9.10
C LYS A 49 22.92 -2.08 -8.48
N SER A 50 22.07 -2.86 -7.82
CA SER A 50 22.47 -4.13 -7.17
C SER A 50 22.05 -5.37 -7.96
N GLY A 51 21.36 -5.19 -9.10
CA GLY A 51 20.68 -6.25 -9.85
C GLY A 51 19.74 -7.11 -9.00
N LEU A 52 19.11 -6.52 -7.97
CA LEU A 52 18.17 -7.22 -7.08
C LEU A 52 16.76 -7.04 -7.62
N GLU A 53 16.04 -8.14 -7.80
CA GLU A 53 14.63 -8.14 -8.19
C GLU A 53 13.86 -9.09 -7.30
N TYR A 54 12.69 -8.66 -6.85
CA TYR A 54 11.73 -9.53 -6.17
C TYR A 54 10.30 -9.00 -6.32
N SER A 55 9.32 -9.88 -6.16
CA SER A 55 7.92 -9.52 -5.97
C SER A 55 7.45 -10.01 -4.60
N GLY A 56 6.52 -9.26 -4.00
CA GLY A 56 5.85 -9.64 -2.76
C GLY A 56 4.72 -10.66 -2.95
N HIS A 57 4.46 -11.15 -4.17
CA HIS A 57 3.30 -12.01 -4.46
C HIS A 57 3.43 -13.42 -3.85
N SER A 58 4.62 -13.99 -3.80
CA SER A 58 4.85 -15.32 -3.22
C SER A 58 6.31 -15.52 -2.77
N LEU A 59 6.55 -16.49 -1.88
CA LEU A 59 7.91 -16.91 -1.52
C LEU A 59 8.74 -17.37 -2.72
N SER A 60 8.11 -17.95 -3.76
CA SER A 60 8.80 -18.33 -5.00
C SER A 60 9.30 -17.12 -5.80
N THR A 61 8.58 -15.99 -5.76
CA THR A 61 9.01 -14.75 -6.44
C THR A 61 10.17 -14.03 -5.76
N PHE A 62 10.50 -14.38 -4.51
CA PHE A 62 11.74 -13.92 -3.85
C PHE A 62 13.00 -14.69 -4.30
N PHE A 63 12.84 -15.85 -4.95
CA PHE A 63 13.92 -16.64 -5.55
C PHE A 63 13.89 -16.62 -7.09
N ALA A 64 13.20 -15.65 -7.71
CA ALA A 64 13.12 -15.52 -9.16
C ALA A 64 14.52 -15.46 -9.83
N GLN A 65 15.54 -15.00 -9.10
CA GLN A 65 16.92 -14.94 -9.54
C GLN A 65 17.74 -16.14 -9.01
N LYS A 66 18.00 -17.15 -9.85
CA LYS A 66 18.78 -18.36 -9.49
C LYS A 66 20.12 -18.07 -8.79
N LYS A 67 20.82 -17.00 -9.21
CA LYS A 67 22.08 -16.55 -8.59
C LYS A 67 21.96 -16.23 -7.09
N ARG A 68 20.76 -15.90 -6.60
CA ARG A 68 20.50 -15.57 -5.19
C ARG A 68 20.47 -16.81 -4.29
N PHE A 69 20.42 -18.02 -4.86
CA PHE A 69 20.51 -19.26 -4.10
C PHE A 69 21.86 -19.44 -3.39
N PHE A 70 22.92 -18.82 -3.90
CA PHE A 70 24.27 -18.89 -3.31
C PHE A 70 24.66 -17.58 -2.59
N ASP A 71 23.71 -16.71 -2.27
CA ASP A 71 23.94 -15.40 -1.63
C ASP A 71 23.47 -15.44 -0.15
N PRO A 72 24.37 -15.64 0.83
CA PRO A 72 24.02 -15.65 2.26
C PRO A 72 23.32 -14.37 2.72
N ALA A 73 23.68 -13.22 2.13
CA ALA A 73 23.04 -11.95 2.43
C ALA A 73 21.60 -11.88 1.90
N HIS A 74 21.26 -12.66 0.87
CA HIS A 74 19.87 -12.83 0.42
C HIS A 74 19.04 -13.62 1.42
N TYR A 75 19.58 -14.70 1.98
CA TYR A 75 18.90 -15.44 3.05
C TYR A 75 18.69 -14.58 4.30
N ARG A 76 19.68 -13.78 4.69
CA ARG A 76 19.50 -12.81 5.79
C ARG A 76 18.43 -11.77 5.46
N PHE A 77 18.41 -11.26 4.24
CA PHE A 77 17.37 -10.33 3.76
C PHE A 77 15.96 -10.93 3.90
N LEU A 78 15.75 -12.17 3.42
CA LEU A 78 14.46 -12.86 3.55
C LEU A 78 14.09 -13.13 5.02
N SER A 79 15.07 -13.55 5.82
CA SER A 79 14.89 -13.75 7.26
C SER A 79 14.46 -12.45 7.96
N ASP A 80 15.07 -11.32 7.61
CA ASP A 80 14.70 -10.01 8.15
C ASP A 80 13.29 -9.57 7.74
N ILE A 81 12.83 -9.87 6.51
CA ILE A 81 11.43 -9.63 6.09
C ILE A 81 10.45 -10.42 6.97
N LEU A 82 10.68 -11.72 7.14
CA LEU A 82 9.82 -12.57 7.97
C LEU A 82 9.84 -12.13 9.44
N ARG A 83 11.03 -11.80 9.96
CA ARG A 83 11.22 -11.28 11.31
C ARG A 83 10.47 -9.96 11.49
N PHE A 84 10.57 -9.05 10.54
CA PHE A 84 9.86 -7.78 10.57
C PHE A 84 8.33 -7.99 10.56
N ASN A 85 7.80 -8.78 9.63
CA ASN A 85 6.36 -9.03 9.54
C ASN A 85 5.80 -9.63 10.83
N LYS A 86 6.52 -10.58 11.45
CA LYS A 86 6.13 -11.16 12.75
C LYS A 86 6.19 -10.12 13.87
N LYS A 87 7.28 -9.34 13.93
CA LYS A 87 7.53 -8.39 15.01
C LYS A 87 6.58 -7.19 14.96
N ALA A 88 6.33 -6.65 13.77
CA ALA A 88 5.39 -5.57 13.53
C ALA A 88 3.98 -5.91 14.03
N LYS A 89 3.50 -7.14 13.77
CA LYS A 89 2.19 -7.63 14.26
C LYS A 89 2.08 -7.69 15.78
N VAL A 90 3.16 -8.11 16.45
CA VAL A 90 3.14 -8.32 17.92
C VAL A 90 3.23 -7.00 18.67
N ILE A 91 4.03 -6.04 18.18
CA ILE A 91 4.35 -4.84 18.95
C ILE A 91 3.39 -3.68 18.64
N ASN A 92 2.53 -3.80 17.63
CA ASN A 92 1.63 -2.71 17.24
C ASN A 92 0.80 -2.13 18.41
N SER A 93 0.31 -3.00 19.32
CA SER A 93 -0.48 -2.57 20.48
C SER A 93 0.32 -1.96 21.63
N SER A 94 1.64 -2.22 21.70
CA SER A 94 2.51 -1.78 22.79
C SER A 94 3.52 -0.70 22.38
N LEU A 95 3.56 -0.31 21.11
CA LEU A 95 4.43 0.77 20.62
C LEU A 95 3.93 2.13 21.09
N SER A 96 4.86 2.90 21.65
CA SER A 96 4.68 4.34 21.81
C SER A 96 4.35 4.95 20.45
N PRO A 97 3.34 5.83 20.35
CA PRO A 97 2.98 6.50 19.10
C PRO A 97 4.09 7.45 18.58
N ARG A 98 5.11 7.72 19.41
CA ARG A 98 6.20 8.65 19.09
C ARG A 98 7.43 7.99 18.48
N ILE A 99 7.54 6.66 18.50
CA ILE A 99 8.72 5.99 17.94
C ILE A 99 8.76 6.17 16.43
N THR A 100 9.88 6.65 15.94
CA THR A 100 10.15 6.85 14.52
C THR A 100 10.61 5.55 13.86
N VAL A 101 10.57 5.51 12.53
CA VAL A 101 11.14 4.39 11.76
C VAL A 101 12.63 4.21 12.11
N GLY A 102 13.41 5.29 12.17
CA GLY A 102 14.84 5.25 12.47
C GLY A 102 15.12 4.56 13.81
N GLU A 103 14.48 5.04 14.87
CA GLU A 103 14.63 4.48 16.23
C GLU A 103 14.25 3.00 16.28
N PHE A 104 13.16 2.60 15.61
CA PHE A 104 12.76 1.19 15.56
C PHE A 104 13.83 0.30 14.90
N PHE A 105 14.44 0.78 13.81
CA PHE A 105 15.46 0.02 13.09
C PHE A 105 16.78 -0.07 13.87
N GLU A 106 17.18 0.99 14.56
CA GLU A 106 18.33 1.00 15.46
C GLU A 106 18.15 -0.01 16.61
N GLN A 107 16.98 -0.03 17.24
CA GLN A 107 16.68 -0.91 18.38
C GLN A 107 16.64 -2.40 18.00
N HIS A 108 16.30 -2.75 16.77
CA HIS A 108 16.03 -4.14 16.37
C HIS A 108 17.07 -4.77 15.45
N ARG A 109 18.11 -4.01 15.08
CA ARG A 109 19.29 -4.50 14.36
C ARG A 109 18.90 -5.28 13.10
N PHE A 110 18.04 -4.68 12.27
CA PHE A 110 17.76 -5.22 10.94
C PHE A 110 18.95 -5.00 10.01
N SER A 111 19.14 -5.88 9.02
CA SER A 111 20.20 -5.67 8.03
C SER A 111 19.92 -4.42 7.20
N ARG A 112 21.00 -3.74 6.83
CA ARG A 112 20.96 -2.59 5.91
C ARG A 112 20.25 -2.95 4.59
N ARG A 113 20.51 -4.16 4.06
CA ARG A 113 19.86 -4.66 2.84
C ARG A 113 18.34 -4.75 3.00
N PHE A 114 17.83 -5.22 4.13
CA PHE A 114 16.39 -5.23 4.40
C PHE A 114 15.80 -3.81 4.44
N TYR A 115 16.44 -2.90 5.18
CA TYR A 115 15.98 -1.52 5.28
C TYR A 115 15.94 -0.83 3.90
N GLU A 116 17.06 -0.85 3.18
CA GLU A 116 17.21 -0.12 1.92
C GLU A 116 16.50 -0.76 0.72
N LYS A 117 16.35 -2.09 0.72
CA LYS A 117 15.82 -2.81 -0.45
C LYS A 117 14.41 -3.33 -0.28
N TYR A 118 13.87 -3.34 0.94
CA TYR A 118 12.49 -3.77 1.19
C TYR A 118 11.66 -2.69 1.86
N PHE A 119 12.10 -2.21 3.02
CA PHE A 119 11.30 -1.29 3.82
C PHE A 119 11.16 0.07 3.14
N LEU A 120 12.28 0.71 2.78
CA LEU A 120 12.29 2.05 2.19
C LEU A 120 11.56 2.12 0.84
N PRO A 121 11.78 1.22 -0.13
CA PRO A 121 11.06 1.28 -1.41
C PRO A 121 9.55 1.13 -1.26
N MET A 122 9.11 0.26 -0.33
CA MET A 122 7.69 0.06 -0.04
C MET A 122 7.07 1.32 0.59
N ALA A 123 7.74 1.89 1.59
CA ALA A 123 7.27 3.10 2.25
C ALA A 123 7.25 4.30 1.29
N ALA A 124 8.31 4.50 0.50
CA ALA A 124 8.37 5.59 -0.48
C ALA A 124 7.24 5.50 -1.51
N ALA A 125 6.89 4.29 -1.98
CA ALA A 125 5.79 4.07 -2.92
C ALA A 125 4.42 4.42 -2.32
N ILE A 126 4.20 4.14 -1.04
CA ILE A 126 2.91 4.38 -0.37
C ILE A 126 2.74 5.86 -0.01
N TRP A 127 3.77 6.47 0.57
CA TRP A 127 3.71 7.86 1.03
C TRP A 127 4.12 8.88 -0.03
N SER A 128 4.46 8.44 -1.25
CA SER A 128 4.93 9.33 -2.33
C SER A 128 5.99 10.33 -1.84
N SER A 129 6.90 9.84 -0.99
CA SER A 129 7.85 10.66 -0.24
C SER A 129 9.28 10.21 -0.50
N PRO A 130 10.27 11.12 -0.51
CA PRO A 130 11.68 10.75 -0.56
C PRO A 130 12.03 9.77 0.56
N ALA A 131 12.87 8.77 0.26
CA ALA A 131 13.22 7.71 1.20
C ALA A 131 13.90 8.26 2.47
N GLU A 132 14.62 9.37 2.35
CA GLU A 132 15.29 10.07 3.45
C GLU A 132 14.32 10.64 4.48
N LYS A 133 13.07 10.94 4.08
CA LYS A 133 12.03 11.45 4.98
C LYS A 133 11.28 10.35 5.72
N ILE A 134 11.41 9.10 5.28
CA ILE A 134 10.75 7.95 5.92
C ILE A 134 11.33 7.68 7.31
N VAL A 135 12.60 8.00 7.55
CA VAL A 135 13.28 7.74 8.83
C VAL A 135 12.59 8.42 10.02
N ASP A 136 12.04 9.62 9.80
CA ASP A 136 11.38 10.43 10.83
C ASP A 136 9.89 10.10 10.98
N PHE A 137 9.34 9.22 10.13
CA PHE A 137 7.90 8.94 10.12
C PHE A 137 7.48 8.13 11.37
N PRO A 138 6.28 8.38 11.94
CA PRO A 138 5.76 7.59 13.04
C PRO A 138 5.61 6.11 12.65
N PHE A 139 6.41 5.24 13.28
CA PHE A 139 6.48 3.83 12.90
C PHE A 139 5.14 3.12 13.12
N ARG A 140 4.42 3.46 14.19
CA ARG A 140 3.11 2.85 14.51
C ARG A 140 2.09 3.05 13.39
N SER A 141 1.93 4.28 12.90
CA SER A 141 1.00 4.58 11.80
C SER A 141 1.34 3.81 10.52
N MET A 142 2.63 3.63 10.25
CA MET A 142 3.08 2.86 9.09
C MET A 142 2.74 1.37 9.23
N ILE A 143 2.94 0.78 10.41
CA ILE A 143 2.60 -0.63 10.66
C ILE A 143 1.10 -0.87 10.65
N GLU A 144 0.31 0.03 11.23
CA GLU A 144 -1.15 -0.02 11.16
C GLU A 144 -1.63 -0.01 9.70
N PHE A 145 -1.05 0.87 8.86
CA PHE A 145 -1.31 0.87 7.43
C PHE A 145 -0.94 -0.48 6.80
N TYR A 146 0.26 -1.00 7.04
CA TYR A 146 0.72 -2.27 6.46
C TYR A 146 -0.17 -3.46 6.88
N GLU A 147 -0.64 -3.49 8.13
CA GLU A 147 -1.53 -4.55 8.62
C GLU A 147 -2.92 -4.47 7.99
N ASN A 148 -3.51 -3.27 7.94
CA ASN A 148 -4.82 -3.05 7.33
C ASN A 148 -4.80 -3.43 5.83
N HIS A 149 -3.68 -3.18 5.15
CA HIS A 149 -3.52 -3.43 3.72
C HIS A 149 -2.99 -4.85 3.41
N GLY A 150 -2.84 -5.71 4.42
CA GLY A 150 -2.36 -7.09 4.23
C GLY A 150 -0.90 -7.21 3.79
N MET A 151 -0.11 -6.13 3.91
CA MET A 151 1.28 -6.07 3.48
C MET A 151 2.22 -6.84 4.43
N LEU A 152 1.79 -7.09 5.68
CA LEU A 152 2.50 -7.94 6.64
C LEU A 152 2.11 -9.43 6.53
N GLN A 153 1.19 -9.79 5.64
CA GLN A 153 0.61 -11.13 5.51
C GLN A 153 1.18 -11.87 4.30
N ILE A 154 1.48 -13.15 4.49
CA ILE A 154 1.94 -14.06 3.41
C ILE A 154 0.78 -14.88 2.86
N LYS A 155 -0.21 -15.18 3.71
CA LYS A 155 -1.45 -15.90 3.37
C LYS A 155 -2.64 -15.02 3.77
N ASP A 156 -3.80 -15.32 3.21
CA ASP A 156 -5.10 -14.71 3.58
C ASP A 156 -5.10 -13.19 3.44
N ARG A 157 -4.46 -12.69 2.36
CA ARG A 157 -4.46 -11.27 2.03
C ARG A 157 -5.88 -10.80 1.69
N PRO A 158 -6.24 -9.56 2.03
CA PRO A 158 -7.52 -9.00 1.63
C PRO A 158 -7.64 -8.98 0.12
N ILE A 159 -8.84 -9.28 -0.38
CA ILE A 159 -9.18 -9.03 -1.78
C ILE A 159 -9.34 -7.53 -1.94
N TRP A 160 -8.65 -6.99 -2.95
CA TRP A 160 -8.75 -5.59 -3.34
C TRP A 160 -9.86 -5.43 -4.36
N TYR A 161 -10.51 -4.26 -4.34
CA TYR A 161 -11.60 -3.91 -5.23
C TYR A 161 -11.36 -2.54 -5.85
N VAL A 162 -11.84 -2.36 -7.07
CA VAL A 162 -11.93 -1.07 -7.78
C VAL A 162 -13.39 -0.78 -8.07
N ILE A 163 -13.76 0.49 -8.20
CA ILE A 163 -15.10 0.89 -8.63
C ILE A 163 -15.23 0.63 -10.14
N SER A 164 -16.32 -0.02 -10.55
CA SER A 164 -16.64 -0.17 -11.97
C SER A 164 -17.01 1.18 -12.56
N GLY A 165 -16.29 1.63 -13.59
CA GLY A 165 -16.45 2.99 -14.16
C GLY A 165 -15.59 4.06 -13.49
N GLY A 166 -14.75 3.69 -12.50
CA GLY A 166 -13.88 4.62 -11.78
C GLY A 166 -14.56 5.27 -10.58
N SER A 167 -13.76 5.91 -9.73
CA SER A 167 -14.20 6.49 -8.46
C SER A 167 -15.15 7.67 -8.64
N LYS A 168 -15.12 8.34 -9.81
CA LYS A 168 -16.11 9.35 -10.17
C LYS A 168 -17.55 8.82 -10.08
N THR A 169 -17.78 7.53 -10.35
CA THR A 169 -19.11 6.92 -10.32
C THR A 169 -19.81 7.09 -8.97
N TYR A 170 -19.15 6.82 -7.84
CA TYR A 170 -19.82 6.98 -6.54
C TYR A 170 -19.98 8.46 -6.15
N VAL A 171 -19.09 9.35 -6.62
CA VAL A 171 -19.21 10.79 -6.40
C VAL A 171 -20.44 11.33 -7.11
N ASP A 172 -20.65 10.94 -8.37
CA ASP A 172 -21.82 11.33 -9.15
C ASP A 172 -23.11 10.83 -8.48
N ARG A 173 -23.11 9.58 -8.00
CA ARG A 173 -24.25 9.05 -7.23
C ARG A 173 -24.56 9.84 -5.97
N ILE A 174 -23.54 10.24 -5.20
CA ILE A 174 -23.74 11.09 -4.01
C ILE A 174 -24.40 12.42 -4.39
N VAL A 175 -23.96 13.04 -5.48
CA VAL A 175 -24.53 14.29 -5.97
C VAL A 175 -25.99 14.10 -6.40
N GLU A 176 -26.29 13.02 -7.13
CA GLU A 176 -27.64 12.69 -7.59
C GLU A 176 -28.63 12.44 -6.45
N THR A 177 -28.20 11.76 -5.38
CA THR A 177 -29.10 11.36 -4.27
C THR A 177 -29.17 12.35 -3.12
N SER A 178 -28.36 13.41 -3.14
CA SER A 178 -28.29 14.38 -2.06
C SER A 178 -29.19 15.59 -2.32
N ASN A 179 -29.82 16.10 -1.25
CA ASN A 179 -30.54 17.38 -1.28
C ASN A 179 -29.61 18.60 -1.10
N ALA A 180 -28.30 18.38 -1.03
CA ALA A 180 -27.32 19.45 -0.86
C ALA A 180 -27.15 20.27 -2.14
N ARG A 181 -26.82 21.55 -1.98
CA ARG A 181 -26.37 22.40 -3.08
C ARG A 181 -24.85 22.28 -3.22
N PHE A 182 -24.41 21.77 -4.37
CA PHE A 182 -22.99 21.68 -4.70
C PHE A 182 -22.54 22.90 -5.50
N LEU A 183 -21.53 23.63 -5.00
CA LEU A 183 -20.93 24.77 -5.67
C LEU A 183 -19.50 24.39 -6.09
N THR A 184 -19.28 24.16 -7.39
CA THR A 184 -17.96 23.88 -7.96
C THR A 184 -17.24 25.18 -8.32
N ASN A 185 -15.90 25.16 -8.31
CA ASN A 185 -15.06 26.33 -8.61
C ASN A 185 -15.30 27.54 -7.68
N THR A 186 -15.76 27.31 -6.45
CA THR A 186 -16.03 28.36 -5.46
C THR A 186 -15.20 28.14 -4.18
N PRO A 187 -13.93 28.57 -4.13
CA PRO A 187 -13.09 28.42 -2.94
C PRO A 187 -13.65 29.22 -1.75
N VAL A 188 -13.72 28.57 -0.58
CA VAL A 188 -14.13 29.22 0.68
C VAL A 188 -13.05 30.22 1.12
N GLN A 189 -13.42 31.48 1.39
CA GLN A 189 -12.49 32.54 1.81
C GLN A 189 -12.50 32.78 3.33
N GLN A 190 -13.65 32.59 3.96
CA GLN A 190 -13.87 32.74 5.40
C GLN A 190 -15.11 31.91 5.80
N VAL A 191 -15.20 31.53 7.08
CA VAL A 191 -16.34 30.81 7.68
C VAL A 191 -16.96 31.66 8.77
#